data_AF-K1SP99-F1
#
_entry.id   AF-K1SP99-F1
#
_cell.length_a   1.000
_cell.length_b   1.000
_cell.length_c   1.000
_cell.angle_alpha   90.00
_cell.angle_beta   90.00
_cell.angle_gamma   90.00
#
_symmetry.space_group_name_H-M   'P 1'
#
loop_
_entity.id
_entity.type
_entity.pdbx_description
1 polymer ?
#
loop_
_entity_poly.entity_id
_entity_poly.type
_entity_poly.pdbx_seq_one_letter_code
_entity_poly.pdbx_strand_id
1 'polypeptide(L)'
;MQGEVAGKNMAGEETLYLNAIPMNAIGFYGLHIITAGSYDGDEDITEDADKEIYKKLVFKDGLLKGFILMGDVARAGIYTSMIKEQIPLTEVDLDLLRDKPQMM
;
A
#
# COMPACT_ATOMS: atom_id res chain seq x y z
N MET A 1 5.80 4.40 -13.79
CA MET A 1 4.40 4.22 -14.26
C MET A 1 4.40 3.42 -15.56
N GLN A 2 3.40 2.57 -15.84
CA GLN A 2 3.42 1.71 -17.04
C GLN A 2 3.40 2.50 -18.36
N GLY A 3 2.58 3.56 -18.46
CA GLY A 3 2.52 4.40 -19.66
C GLY A 3 3.82 5.14 -19.96
N GLU A 4 4.55 5.57 -18.92
CA GLU A 4 5.87 6.20 -19.07
C GLU A 4 6.90 5.21 -19.62
N VAL A 5 6.96 3.99 -19.07
CA VAL A 5 7.84 2.93 -19.56
C VAL A 5 7.52 2.59 -21.01
N ALA A 6 6.23 2.49 -21.37
CA ALA A 6 5.82 2.28 -22.75
C ALA A 6 6.29 3.44 -23.66
N GLY A 7 6.13 4.69 -23.23
CA GLY A 7 6.60 5.87 -23.96
C GLY A 7 8.11 5.87 -24.21
N LYS A 8 8.91 5.57 -23.19
CA LYS A 8 10.38 5.45 -23.30
C LYS A 8 10.79 4.35 -24.29
N ASN A 9 10.17 3.19 -24.22
CA ASN A 9 10.43 2.10 -25.16
C ASN A 9 10.03 2.47 -26.60
N MET A 10 8.92 3.19 -26.81
CA MET A 10 8.57 3.72 -28.14
C MET A 10 9.57 4.74 -28.68
N ALA A 11 10.27 5.47 -27.80
CA ALA A 11 11.33 6.41 -28.15
C ALA A 11 12.70 5.75 -28.38
N GLY A 12 12.80 4.41 -28.27
CA GLY A 12 14.02 3.65 -28.49
C GLY A 12 14.90 3.43 -27.25
N GLU A 13 14.43 3.77 -26.05
CA GLU A 13 15.11 3.41 -24.79
C GLU A 13 14.75 1.98 -24.37
N GLU A 14 15.69 1.24 -23.77
CA GLU A 14 15.37 -0.03 -23.10
C GLU A 14 15.01 0.24 -21.63
N THR A 15 13.72 0.29 -21.32
CA THR A 15 13.24 0.57 -19.95
C THR A 15 12.36 -0.55 -19.42
N LEU A 16 12.63 -1.02 -18.20
CA LEU A 16 11.82 -2.03 -17.51
C LEU A 16 10.84 -1.40 -16.52
N TYR A 17 9.63 -1.96 -16.45
CA TYR A 17 8.68 -1.66 -15.38
C TYR A 17 8.85 -2.65 -14.23
N LEU A 18 9.58 -2.24 -13.20
CA LEU A 18 9.87 -3.06 -12.03
C LEU A 18 8.89 -2.78 -10.88
N ASN A 19 8.75 -3.76 -9.99
CA ASN A 19 7.98 -3.66 -8.74
C ASN A 19 6.53 -3.18 -8.94
N ALA A 20 5.90 -3.73 -9.98
CA ALA A 20 4.50 -3.52 -10.29
C ALA A 20 3.63 -4.14 -9.19
N ILE A 21 2.73 -3.33 -8.63
CA ILE A 21 1.71 -3.83 -7.71
C ILE A 21 0.33 -3.32 -8.15
N PRO A 22 -0.74 -4.11 -7.96
CA PRO A 22 -2.10 -3.59 -8.12
C PRO A 22 -2.32 -2.52 -7.07
N MET A 23 -2.87 -1.38 -7.47
CA MET A 23 -3.23 -0.31 -6.56
C MET A 23 -4.41 0.48 -7.12
N ASN A 24 -5.29 0.93 -6.24
CA ASN A 24 -6.44 1.75 -6.60
C ASN A 24 -6.69 2.82 -5.54
N ALA A 25 -7.18 3.97 -5.97
CA ALA A 25 -7.63 5.05 -5.10
C ALA A 25 -8.97 5.55 -5.61
N ILE A 26 -9.95 5.66 -4.72
CA ILE A 26 -11.31 6.08 -5.06
C ILE A 26 -11.90 6.94 -3.96
N GLY A 27 -12.80 7.85 -4.33
CA GLY A 27 -13.54 8.70 -3.41
C GLY A 27 -15.04 8.60 -3.66
N PHE A 28 -15.81 8.38 -2.60
CA PHE A 28 -17.28 8.39 -2.64
C PHE A 28 -17.82 9.14 -1.42
N TYR A 29 -18.75 10.07 -1.61
CA TYR A 29 -19.45 10.75 -0.51
C TYR A 29 -18.54 11.40 0.56
N GLY A 30 -17.34 11.85 0.18
CA GLY A 30 -16.36 12.42 1.11
C GLY A 30 -15.43 11.38 1.77
N LEU A 31 -15.70 10.09 1.58
CA LEU A 31 -14.82 9.01 2.01
C LEU A 31 -13.77 8.72 0.96
N HIS A 32 -12.51 8.68 1.38
CA HIS A 32 -11.38 8.29 0.54
C HIS A 32 -10.97 6.87 0.87
N ILE A 33 -10.77 6.05 -0.17
CA ILE A 33 -10.32 4.67 -0.06
C ILE A 33 -9.05 4.50 -0.90
N ILE A 34 -8.00 3.95 -0.30
CA ILE A 34 -6.78 3.55 -1.00
C ILE A 34 -6.53 2.07 -0.74
N THR A 35 -6.19 1.34 -1.81
CA THR A 35 -5.87 -0.07 -1.76
C THR A 35 -4.58 -0.35 -2.53
N ALA A 36 -3.79 -1.31 -2.06
CA ALA A 36 -2.65 -1.79 -2.80
C ALA A 36 -2.31 -3.25 -2.43
N GLY A 37 -1.69 -3.96 -3.37
CA GLY A 37 -1.11 -5.27 -3.14
C GLY A 37 -2.12 -6.43 -3.17
N SER A 38 -1.81 -7.49 -2.42
CA SER A 38 -2.55 -8.74 -2.34
C SER A 38 -3.23 -8.89 -0.99
N TYR A 39 -4.40 -9.53 -0.98
CA TYR A 39 -5.14 -9.88 0.25
C TYR A 39 -5.00 -11.36 0.64
N ASP A 40 -4.03 -12.05 0.07
CA ASP A 40 -3.65 -13.40 0.44
C ASP A 40 -2.65 -13.36 1.60
N GLY A 41 -3.12 -13.63 2.82
CA GLY A 41 -2.30 -13.63 4.04
C GLY A 41 -3.13 -13.47 5.31
N ASP A 42 -2.43 -13.28 6.43
CA ASP A 42 -3.02 -12.95 7.73
C ASP A 42 -3.47 -11.49 7.75
N GLU A 43 -4.66 -11.25 8.28
CA GLU A 43 -5.28 -9.92 8.29
C GLU A 43 -5.18 -9.27 9.68
N ASP A 44 -4.76 -8.01 9.72
CA ASP A 44 -4.82 -7.13 10.88
C ASP A 44 -5.77 -5.97 10.58
N ILE A 45 -6.87 -5.90 11.33
CA ILE A 45 -7.98 -4.99 11.05
C ILE A 45 -8.17 -4.02 12.22
N THR A 46 -8.19 -2.73 11.89
CA THR A 46 -8.55 -1.64 12.81
C THR A 46 -9.70 -0.86 12.20
N GLU A 47 -10.79 -0.73 12.94
CA GLU A 47 -11.98 0.01 12.50
C GLU A 47 -12.53 0.90 13.60
N ASP A 48 -13.04 2.06 13.22
CA ASP A 48 -13.72 3.01 14.10
C ASP A 48 -14.89 3.62 13.32
N ALA A 49 -16.10 3.14 13.63
CA ALA A 49 -17.31 3.53 12.91
C ALA A 49 -17.68 5.00 13.15
N ASP A 50 -17.40 5.55 14.33
CA ASP A 50 -17.71 6.95 14.66
C ASP A 50 -16.81 7.92 13.88
N LYS A 51 -15.61 7.48 13.50
CA LYS A 51 -14.66 8.25 12.69
C LYS A 51 -14.65 7.87 11.21
N GLU A 52 -15.48 6.90 10.80
CA GLU A 52 -15.52 6.36 9.44
C GLU A 52 -14.15 5.81 8.97
N ILE A 53 -13.39 5.22 9.89
CA ILE A 53 -12.06 4.67 9.62
C ILE A 53 -12.15 3.16 9.46
N TYR A 54 -11.52 2.65 8.40
CA TYR A 54 -11.22 1.23 8.26
C TYR A 54 -9.80 1.05 7.72
N LYS A 55 -9.01 0.27 8.43
CA LYS A 55 -7.65 -0.11 8.06
C LYS A 55 -7.55 -1.63 8.10
N LYS A 56 -7.20 -2.24 6.98
CA LYS A 56 -6.79 -3.64 6.88
C LYS A 56 -5.37 -3.68 6.38
N LEU A 57 -4.48 -4.35 7.11
CA LEU A 57 -3.14 -4.71 6.67
C LEU A 57 -3.09 -6.22 6.47
N VAL A 58 -2.47 -6.67 5.39
CA VAL A 58 -2.36 -8.11 5.06
C VAL A 58 -0.90 -8.51 5.05
N PHE A 59 -0.56 -9.50 5.86
CA PHE A 59 0.80 -9.97 6.07
C PHE A 59 0.96 -11.41 5.58
N LYS A 60 2.08 -11.72 4.93
CA LYS A 60 2.44 -13.09 4.54
C LYS A 60 3.93 -13.19 4.35
N ASP A 61 4.52 -14.32 4.73
CA ASP A 61 5.96 -14.60 4.56
C ASP A 61 6.88 -13.51 5.18
N GLY A 62 6.47 -12.92 6.31
CA GLY A 62 7.25 -11.85 6.96
C GLY A 62 7.28 -10.53 6.18
N LEU A 63 6.30 -10.28 5.31
CA LEU A 63 6.15 -9.08 4.50
C LEU A 63 4.74 -8.50 4.61
N LEU A 64 4.62 -7.18 4.44
CA LEU A 64 3.32 -6.56 4.12
C LEU A 64 2.99 -6.84 2.64
N LYS A 65 1.90 -7.56 2.40
CA LYS A 65 1.45 -7.94 1.04
C LYS A 65 0.41 -7.01 0.47
N GLY A 66 -0.42 -6.41 1.32
CA GLY A 66 -1.48 -5.51 0.86
C GLY A 66 -2.13 -4.72 1.98
N PHE A 67 -2.94 -3.74 1.58
CA PHE A 67 -3.74 -2.97 2.52
C PHE A 67 -5.03 -2.44 1.90
N ILE A 68 -5.96 -2.10 2.79
CA ILE A 68 -7.13 -1.25 2.51
C ILE A 68 -7.14 -0.15 3.57
N LEU A 69 -7.18 1.12 3.14
CA LEU A 69 -7.36 2.28 4.00
C LEU A 69 -8.63 3.02 3.58
N MET A 70 -9.46 3.37 4.54
CA MET A 70 -10.67 4.17 4.39
C MET A 70 -10.72 5.25 5.47
N GLY A 71 -11.17 6.45 5.10
CA GLY A 71 -11.31 7.57 6.02
C GLY A 71 -9.95 8.22 6.27
N ASP A 72 -9.14 7.61 7.14
CA ASP A 72 -7.74 8.02 7.34
C ASP A 72 -6.82 7.28 6.36
N VAL A 73 -6.56 7.93 5.23
CA VAL A 73 -5.64 7.47 4.20
C VAL A 73 -4.26 8.11 4.31
N ALA A 74 -3.98 8.83 5.39
CA ALA A 74 -2.70 9.49 5.58
C ALA A 74 -1.57 8.45 5.55
N ARG A 75 -0.47 8.84 4.89
CA ARG A 75 0.75 8.03 4.79
C ARG A 75 0.57 6.67 4.10
N ALA A 76 -0.46 6.49 3.26
CA ALA A 76 -0.62 5.33 2.38
C ALA A 76 0.64 5.02 1.53
N GLY A 77 1.45 6.04 1.23
CA GLY A 77 2.73 5.90 0.54
C GLY A 77 3.76 5.02 1.27
N ILE A 78 3.73 4.98 2.60
CA ILE A 78 4.67 4.15 3.40
C ILE A 78 4.35 2.68 3.18
N TYR A 79 3.09 2.27 3.38
CA TYR A 79 2.67 0.89 3.10
C TYR A 79 2.90 0.52 1.63
N THR A 80 2.66 1.47 0.71
CA THR A 80 2.90 1.25 -0.72
C THR A 80 4.38 0.98 -1.01
N SER A 81 5.30 1.73 -0.40
CA SER A 81 6.76 1.51 -0.53
C SER A 81 7.14 0.15 0.07
N MET A 82 6.66 -0.18 1.27
CA MET A 82 6.92 -1.50 1.89
C MET A 82 6.50 -2.67 0.99
N ILE A 83 5.33 -2.60 0.36
CA ILE A 83 4.86 -3.65 -0.55
C ILE A 83 5.72 -3.70 -1.81
N LYS A 84 6.03 -2.55 -2.41
CA LYS A 84 6.83 -2.47 -3.66
C LYS A 84 8.27 -2.92 -3.46
N GLU A 85 8.87 -2.57 -2.34
CA GLU A 85 10.27 -2.84 -2.02
C GLU A 85 10.45 -4.15 -1.25
N GLN A 86 9.35 -4.82 -0.89
CA GLN A 86 9.35 -6.07 -0.13
C GLN A 86 10.15 -5.96 1.17
N ILE A 87 9.92 -4.88 1.93
CA ILE A 87 10.62 -4.60 3.18
C ILE A 87 10.25 -5.67 4.23
N PRO A 88 11.22 -6.43 4.78
CA PRO A 88 10.97 -7.40 5.85
C PRO A 88 10.36 -6.76 7.10
N LEU A 89 9.36 -7.40 7.69
CA LEU A 89 8.74 -6.90 8.93
C LEU A 89 9.73 -6.86 10.11
N THR A 90 10.83 -7.60 10.04
CA THR A 90 11.92 -7.55 11.04
C THR A 90 12.67 -6.21 11.04
N GLU A 91 12.57 -5.43 9.97
CA GLU A 91 13.20 -4.11 9.84
C GLU A 91 12.26 -2.97 10.25
N VAL A 92 11.02 -3.28 10.65
CA VAL A 92 9.98 -2.29 10.94
C VAL A 92 9.35 -2.51 12.30
N ASP A 93 9.07 -1.41 13.00
CA ASP A 93 8.25 -1.43 14.20
C ASP A 93 6.77 -1.61 13.82
N LEU A 94 6.24 -2.80 14.10
CA LEU A 94 4.87 -3.18 13.77
C LEU A 94 3.82 -2.35 14.53
N ASP A 95 4.13 -1.92 15.75
CA ASP A 95 3.18 -1.15 16.55
C ASP A 95 3.10 0.28 16.02
N LEU A 96 4.23 0.84 15.58
CA LEU A 96 4.25 2.11 14.86
C LEU A 96 3.53 2.04 13.51
N LEU A 97 3.65 0.93 12.77
CA LEU A 97 2.89 0.72 11.53
C LEU A 97 1.38 0.72 11.75
N ARG A 98 0.91 0.11 12.84
CA ARG A 98 -0.52 0.05 13.18
C ARG A 98 -1.09 1.43 13.51
N ASP A 99 -0.36 2.21 14.33
CA ASP A 99 -0.92 3.38 14.98
C ASP A 99 -0.59 4.70 14.26
N LYS A 100 0.67 4.87 13.84
CA LYS A 100 1.17 6.07 13.15
C LYS A 100 2.32 5.68 12.21
N PRO A 101 2.05 5.16 11.01
CA PRO A 101 3.09 4.63 10.14
C PRO A 101 4.15 5.70 9.89
N GLN A 102 5.41 5.44 10.23
CA GLN A 102 6.56 6.31 9.98
C GLN A 102 7.65 5.46 9.35
N MET A 103 8.34 6.01 8.35
CA MET A 103 9.63 5.45 7.93
C MET A 103 10.64 5.87 9.00
N MET A 104 11.51 4.95 9.43
CA MET A 104 12.61 5.26 10.34
C MET A 104 13.56 6.29 9.73
#